data_AF-A0A953K871-F1
#
_entry.id   AF-A0A953K871-F1
#
_cell.length_a   1.000
_cell.length_b   1.000
_cell.length_c   1.000
_cell.angle_alpha   90.00
_cell.angle_beta   90.00
_cell.angle_gamma   90.00
#
_symmetry.space_group_name_H-M   'P 1'
#
loop_
_entity.id
_entity.type
_entity.pdbx_description
1 polymer ?
#
loop_
_entity_poly.entity_id
_entity_poly.type
_entity_poly.pdbx_seq_one_letter_code
_entity_poly.pdbx_strand_id
1 'polypeptide(L)'
;MDPYHLPATDKTPTVRFLPAEGLLEIAGCSIHENADRFFRPLLERVAAYAREPMPETLVRITLSYFNSSSAKYMLDLLKLLDDVHAGGLGKVAVEWYFAQG
;
A
#
# COMPACT_ATOMS: atom_id res chain seq x y z
N MET A 1 1.50 4.05 -16.21
CA MET A 1 0.84 2.94 -15.50
C MET A 1 -0.56 3.39 -15.11
N ASP A 2 -1.59 2.57 -15.32
CA ASP A 2 -2.98 2.97 -15.01
C ASP A 2 -3.28 2.93 -13.50
N PRO A 3 -4.21 3.78 -13.02
CA PRO A 3 -4.75 3.70 -11.67
C PRO A 3 -5.24 2.30 -11.31
N TYR A 4 -5.01 1.90 -10.07
CA TYR A 4 -5.50 0.64 -9.52
C TYR A 4 -6.39 0.91 -8.32
N HIS A 5 -7.60 0.36 -8.35
CA HIS A 5 -8.61 0.59 -7.31
C HIS A 5 -9.30 -0.71 -6.93
N LEU A 6 -9.34 -1.00 -5.63
CA LEU A 6 -10.17 -2.05 -5.02
C LEU A 6 -11.05 -1.41 -3.96
N PRO A 7 -12.38 -1.57 -4.01
CA PRO A 7 -13.26 -1.13 -2.94
C PRO A 7 -13.12 -2.04 -1.70
N ALA A 8 -13.30 -1.46 -0.51
CA ALA A 8 -13.37 -2.23 0.72
C ALA A 8 -14.55 -3.21 0.74
N THR A 9 -14.38 -4.26 1.53
CA THR A 9 -15.46 -5.11 2.03
C THR A 9 -15.40 -5.14 3.56
N ASP A 10 -16.25 -5.92 4.22
CA ASP A 10 -16.19 -6.12 5.67
C ASP A 10 -14.85 -6.72 6.15
N LYS A 11 -14.07 -7.36 5.25
CA LYS A 11 -12.82 -8.06 5.59
C LYS A 11 -11.60 -7.64 4.76
N THR A 12 -11.78 -6.84 3.72
CA THR A 12 -10.71 -6.36 2.85
C THR A 12 -10.67 -4.83 2.83
N PRO A 13 -9.48 -4.20 2.83
CA PRO A 13 -9.41 -2.75 2.79
C PRO A 13 -9.73 -2.23 1.40
N THR A 14 -10.09 -0.95 1.31
CA THR A 14 -9.97 -0.17 0.08
C THR A 14 -8.50 -0.03 -0.25
N VAL A 15 -8.15 -0.20 -1.52
CA VAL A 15 -6.83 0.12 -2.06
C VAL A 15 -7.01 1.11 -3.20
N ARG A 16 -6.36 2.26 -3.13
CA ARG A 16 -6.29 3.23 -4.22
C ARG A 16 -4.83 3.54 -4.51
N PHE A 17 -4.37 3.15 -5.70
CA PHE A 17 -3.01 3.39 -6.15
C PHE A 17 -3.05 4.23 -7.42
N LEU A 18 -2.56 5.47 -7.31
CA LEU A 18 -2.50 6.47 -8.37
C LEU A 18 -1.01 6.73 -8.67
N PRO A 19 -0.37 5.88 -9.50
CA PRO A 19 1.08 5.95 -9.73
C PRO A 19 1.50 7.28 -10.37
N ALA A 20 0.67 7.88 -11.22
CA ALA A 20 0.95 9.18 -11.83
C ALA A 20 0.94 10.35 -10.83
N GLU A 21 0.31 10.17 -9.66
CA GLU A 21 0.26 11.15 -8.57
C GLU A 21 1.22 10.79 -7.43
N GLY A 22 1.90 9.65 -7.53
CA GLY A 22 2.72 9.11 -6.45
C GLY A 22 1.90 8.74 -5.21
N LEU A 23 0.61 8.43 -5.33
CA LEU A 23 -0.27 8.19 -4.18
C LEU A 23 -0.64 6.71 -4.04
N LEU A 24 -0.44 6.15 -2.85
CA LEU A 24 -0.94 4.84 -2.45
C LEU A 24 -1.74 4.97 -1.15
N GLU A 25 -3.00 4.56 -1.17
CA GLU A 25 -3.89 4.62 -0.02
C GLU A 25 -4.49 3.26 0.27
N ILE A 26 -4.43 2.86 1.55
CA ILE A 26 -5.00 1.61 2.06
C ILE A 26 -5.85 1.93 3.28
N ALA A 27 -7.15 1.67 3.22
CA ALA A 27 -8.09 2.06 4.28
C ALA A 27 -9.12 0.98 4.61
N GLY A 28 -9.53 0.86 5.87
CA GLY A 28 -10.58 -0.07 6.31
C GLY A 28 -10.06 -1.25 7.13
N CYS A 29 -10.60 -2.45 6.90
CA CYS A 29 -10.28 -3.65 7.68
C CYS A 29 -9.57 -4.70 6.81
N SER A 30 -8.52 -5.35 7.33
CA SER A 30 -7.75 -6.36 6.59
C SER A 30 -7.63 -7.67 7.37
N ILE A 31 -8.69 -8.48 7.35
CA ILE A 31 -8.82 -9.74 8.11
C ILE A 31 -9.29 -10.93 7.27
N HIS A 32 -9.11 -10.85 5.96
CA HIS A 32 -9.47 -11.90 5.03
C HIS A 32 -8.50 -13.10 5.13
N GLU A 33 -9.01 -14.28 4.81
CA GLU A 33 -8.26 -15.55 4.92
C GLU A 33 -7.21 -15.71 3.80
N ASN A 34 -7.42 -15.03 2.66
CA ASN A 34 -6.57 -15.16 1.46
C ASN A 34 -5.77 -13.89 1.19
N ALA A 35 -4.93 -13.47 2.14
CA ALA A 35 -4.14 -12.24 2.02
C ALA A 35 -3.22 -12.22 0.79
N ASP A 36 -2.66 -13.37 0.41
CA ASP A 36 -1.83 -13.49 -0.79
C ASP A 36 -2.58 -13.06 -2.06
N ARG A 37 -3.80 -13.58 -2.24
CA ARG A 37 -4.60 -13.29 -3.44
C ARG A 37 -4.99 -11.82 -3.53
N PHE A 38 -5.16 -11.16 -2.39
CA PHE A 38 -5.52 -9.74 -2.34
C PHE A 38 -4.30 -8.82 -2.56
N PHE A 39 -3.21 -9.06 -1.85
CA PHE A 39 -2.05 -8.16 -1.84
C PHE A 39 -1.05 -8.42 -2.96
N ARG A 40 -0.96 -9.63 -3.51
CA ARG A 40 0.02 -9.94 -4.57
C ARG A 40 -0.15 -9.05 -5.81
N PRO A 41 -1.36 -8.82 -6.36
CA PRO A 41 -1.54 -7.89 -7.47
C PRO A 41 -1.16 -6.44 -7.12
N LEU A 42 -1.32 -6.02 -5.86
CA LEU A 42 -0.88 -4.71 -5.40
C LEU A 42 0.65 -4.62 -5.33
N LEU A 43 1.31 -5.63 -4.74
CA LEU A 43 2.77 -5.69 -4.65
C LEU A 43 3.42 -5.67 -6.04
N GLU A 44 2.92 -6.45 -6.99
CA GLU A 44 3.45 -6.47 -8.37
C GLU A 44 3.35 -5.09 -9.03
N ARG A 45 2.24 -4.39 -8.79
CA ARG A 45 2.01 -3.04 -9.30
C ARG A 45 2.95 -2.02 -8.67
N VAL A 46 3.12 -2.04 -7.36
CA VAL A 46 4.04 -1.15 -6.66
C VAL A 46 5.50 -1.47 -7.05
N ALA A 47 5.82 -2.73 -7.30
CA ALA A 47 7.16 -3.13 -7.74
C ALA A 47 7.47 -2.65 -9.16
N ALA A 48 6.47 -2.63 -10.04
CA ALA A 48 6.61 -2.01 -11.36
C ALA A 48 6.82 -0.49 -11.25
N TYR A 49 6.05 0.18 -10.39
CA TYR A 49 6.19 1.61 -10.12
C TYR A 49 7.55 1.98 -9.53
N ALA A 50 8.09 1.16 -8.62
CA ALA A 50 9.37 1.39 -7.94
C ALA A 50 10.58 1.50 -8.90
N ARG A 51 10.44 1.06 -10.16
CA ARG A 51 11.51 1.16 -11.17
C ARG A 51 11.68 2.56 -11.72
N GLU A 52 10.60 3.34 -11.76
CA GLU A 52 10.56 4.73 -12.22
C GLU A 52 9.46 5.47 -11.44
N PRO A 53 9.69 5.73 -10.14
CA PRO A 53 8.69 6.32 -9.26
C PRO A 53 8.53 7.83 -9.55
N MET A 54 7.44 8.41 -9.06
CA MET A 54 7.34 9.87 -8.98
C MET A 54 8.36 10.42 -7.98
N PRO A 55 8.80 11.69 -8.14
CA PRO A 55 9.78 12.30 -7.24
C PRO A 55 9.37 12.26 -5.77
N GLU A 56 8.07 12.32 -5.51
CA GLU A 56 7.47 12.15 -4.20
C GLU A 56 6.37 11.09 -4.26
N THR A 57 6.42 10.15 -3.33
CA THR A 57 5.42 9.10 -3.15
C THR A 57 4.84 9.23 -1.76
N LEU A 58 3.51 9.34 -1.67
CA LEU A 58 2.77 9.36 -0.42
C LEU A 58 2.02 8.05 -0.22
N VAL A 59 2.26 7.41 0.91
CA VAL A 59 1.60 6.18 1.34
C VAL A 59 0.69 6.50 2.52
N ARG A 60 -0.62 6.47 2.34
CA ARG A 60 -1.57 6.65 3.45
C ARG A 60 -2.17 5.33 3.89
N ILE A 61 -2.07 5.05 5.18
CA ILE A 61 -2.61 3.85 5.79
C ILE A 61 -3.63 4.27 6.83
N THR A 62 -4.85 3.77 6.72
CA THR A 62 -5.96 4.02 7.65
C THR A 62 -6.67 2.71 7.94
N LEU A 63 -5.99 1.81 8.65
CA LEU A 63 -6.52 0.49 9.00
C LEU A 63 -7.13 0.50 10.39
N SER A 64 -8.39 0.10 10.50
CA SER A 64 -9.06 -0.08 11.79
C SER A 64 -8.61 -1.36 12.50
N TYR A 65 -8.37 -2.42 11.73
CA TYR A 65 -7.83 -3.68 12.21
C TYR A 65 -7.20 -4.46 11.06
N PHE A 66 -6.12 -5.19 11.34
CA PHE A 66 -5.49 -6.12 10.40
C PHE A 66 -4.90 -7.33 11.13
N ASN A 67 -4.95 -8.51 10.50
CA ASN A 67 -4.43 -9.74 11.08
C ASN A 67 -2.94 -9.97 10.73
N SER A 68 -2.32 -11.01 11.31
CA SER A 68 -0.90 -11.35 11.07
C SER A 68 -0.59 -11.65 9.61
N SER A 69 -1.55 -12.21 8.86
CA SER A 69 -1.38 -12.49 7.44
C SER A 69 -1.26 -11.19 6.65
N SER A 70 -2.17 -10.23 6.88
CA SER A 70 -2.14 -8.90 6.28
C SER A 70 -0.89 -8.10 6.69
N ALA A 71 -0.45 -8.23 7.95
CA ALA A 71 0.75 -7.56 8.45
C ALA A 71 2.01 -7.94 7.65
N LYS A 72 2.14 -9.21 7.26
CA LYS A 72 3.25 -9.69 6.42
C LYS A 72 3.30 -8.93 5.09
N TYR A 73 2.17 -8.85 4.38
CA TYR A 73 2.10 -8.18 3.08
C TYR A 73 2.28 -6.66 3.19
N MET A 74 1.77 -6.04 4.27
CA MET A 74 2.02 -4.63 4.54
C MET A 74 3.50 -4.36 4.76
N LEU A 75 4.20 -5.22 5.50
CA LEU A 75 5.64 -5.11 5.70
C LEU A 75 6.41 -5.26 4.38
N ASP A 76 6.05 -6.25 3.56
CA ASP A 76 6.69 -6.47 2.25
C ASP A 76 6.47 -5.26 1.32
N LEU A 77 5.28 -4.65 1.34
CA LEU A 77 4.96 -3.42 0.61
C LEU A 77 5.79 -2.22 1.09
N LEU A 78 5.89 -2.04 2.40
CA LEU A 78 6.65 -0.93 2.98
C LEU A 78 8.15 -1.06 2.71
N LYS A 79 8.71 -2.27 2.76
CA LYS A 79 10.12 -2.52 2.40
C LYS A 79 10.42 -2.16 0.95
N LEU A 80 9.53 -2.54 0.05
CA LEU A 80 9.68 -2.21 -1.38
C LEU A 80 9.72 -0.69 -1.61
N LEU A 81 8.94 0.06 -0.86
CA LEU A 81 8.90 1.52 -0.93
C LEU A 81 10.07 2.17 -0.17
N ASP A 82 10.55 1.55 0.90
CA ASP A 82 11.78 1.95 1.59
C ASP A 82 13.00 1.82 0.67
N ASP A 83 13.09 0.75 -0.12
CA ASP A 83 14.16 0.56 -1.11
C ASP A 83 14.18 1.71 -2.16
N VAL A 84 13.00 2.19 -2.58
CA VAL A 84 12.88 3.38 -3.45
C VAL A 84 13.45 4.62 -2.79
N HIS A 85 13.14 4.82 -1.51
CA HIS A 85 13.61 5.97 -0.74
C HIS A 85 15.11 5.92 -0.48
N ALA A 86 15.59 4.80 0.07
CA ALA A 86 16.98 4.56 0.41
C ALA A 86 17.88 4.53 -0.84
N GLY A 87 17.36 4.04 -1.97
CA GLY A 87 18.05 4.05 -3.26
C GLY A 87 18.11 5.42 -3.93
N GLY A 88 17.42 6.44 -3.38
CA GLY A 88 17.41 7.80 -3.93
C GLY A 88 16.61 7.96 -5.23
N LEU A 89 15.78 6.98 -5.60
CA LEU A 89 14.94 7.03 -6.79
C LEU A 89 13.75 7.99 -6.64
N GLY A 90 13.26 8.17 -5.41
CA GLY A 90 12.20 9.10 -5.08
C GLY A 90 12.07 9.26 -3.57
N LYS A 91 11.43 10.33 -3.10
CA LYS A 91 11.10 10.49 -1.68
C LYS A 91 9.83 9.70 -1.37
N VAL A 92 9.83 8.92 -0.30
CA VAL A 92 8.63 8.23 0.17
C VAL A 92 8.26 8.75 1.55
N ALA A 93 7.01 9.17 1.69
CA ALA A 93 6.40 9.57 2.95
C ALA A 93 5.30 8.57 3.32
N VAL A 94 5.23 8.17 4.58
CA VAL A 94 4.17 7.29 5.10
C VAL A 94 3.35 8.05 6.12
N GLU A 95 2.06 8.21 5.85
CA GLU A 95 1.07 8.75 6.77
C GLU A 95 0.24 7.59 7.32
N TRP A 96 0.43 7.28 8.61
CA TRP A 96 -0.35 6.24 9.28
C TRP A 96 -1.39 6.87 10.20
N TYR A 97 -2.66 6.79 9.81
CA TYR A 97 -3.79 7.29 10.56
C TYR A 97 -4.40 6.17 11.41
N PHE A 98 -4.69 6.51 12.66
CA PHE A 98 -5.44 5.66 13.58
C PHE A 98 -6.51 6.52 14.26
N ALA A 99 -7.67 5.93 14.58
CA ALA A 99 -8.66 6.61 15.38
C ALA A 99 -8.13 6.74 16.82
N GLN A 100 -8.12 7.96 17.37
CA GLN A 100 -7.99 8.14 18.83
C GLN A 100 -9.31 7.69 19.46
N GLY A 101 -9.20 6.74 20.38
CA GLY A 101 -10.31 6.29 21.24
C GLY A 101 -10.58 7.27 22.38
#